data_AF-A0A7S2GWB5-F1
#
_entry.id   AF-A0A7S2GWB5-F1
#
_cell.length_a   1.000
_cell.length_b   1.000
_cell.length_c   1.000
_cell.angle_alpha   90.00
_cell.angle_beta   90.00
_cell.angle_gamma   90.00
#
_symmetry.space_group_name_H-M   'P 1'
#
loop_
_entity.id
_entity.type
_entity.pdbx_description
1 polymer ?
#
loop_
_entity_poly.entity_id
_entity_poly.type
_entity_poly.pdbx_seq_one_letter_code
_entity_poly.pdbx_strand_id
1 'polypeptide(L)'
;AEERRGIWLVFLRLNSNPCFTWLCFLIILANSVFMGFQADAIAAHARGELDSLENYKIAESSFIGWFIAESIIRCLGSSVPIYKDRFLIFDILVISLSAVEVWVLKPSNVMEGGLIVSFFAVFRVLRLTR
;
A
#
# COMPACT_ATOMS: atom_id res chain seq x y z
N ALA A 1 21.11 23.89 8.05
CA ALA A 1 19.68 24.04 8.44
C ALA A 1 18.80 24.53 7.27
N GLU A 2 19.36 25.16 6.23
CA GLU A 2 18.59 25.67 5.08
C GLU A 2 18.15 24.59 4.08
N GLU A 3 18.94 23.53 3.83
CA GLU A 3 18.53 22.41 2.95
C GLU A 3 17.25 21.70 3.41
N ARG A 4 17.04 21.59 4.73
CA ARG A 4 15.81 21.00 5.29
C ARG A 4 14.57 21.83 4.95
N ARG A 5 14.69 23.14 4.72
CA ARG A 5 13.56 24.00 4.33
C ARG A 5 13.13 23.74 2.89
N GLY A 6 14.07 23.53 1.97
CA GLY A 6 13.77 23.27 0.56
C GLY A 6 13.00 21.96 0.37
N ILE A 7 13.52 20.88 0.95
CA ILE A 7 12.92 19.54 0.84
C ILE A 7 11.51 19.51 1.49
N TRP A 8 11.37 20.12 2.67
CA TRP A 8 10.07 20.22 3.34
C TRP A 8 9.02 20.98 2.51
N LEU A 9 9.41 22.09 1.89
CA LEU A 9 8.52 22.87 1.00
C LEU A 9 8.08 22.07 -0.23
N VAL A 10 8.96 21.25 -0.79
CA VAL A 10 8.61 20.35 -1.91
C VAL A 10 7.56 19.33 -1.47
N PHE A 11 7.75 18.67 -0.33
CA PHE A 11 6.76 17.71 0.19
C PHE A 11 5.43 18.37 0.53
N LEU A 12 5.45 19.57 1.10
CA LEU A 12 4.24 20.33 1.43
C LEU A 12 3.47 20.74 0.18
N ARG A 13 4.18 21.18 -0.87
CA ARG A 13 3.61 21.50 -2.18
C ARG A 13 3.06 20.27 -2.90
N LEU A 14 3.75 19.13 -2.79
CA LEU A 14 3.33 17.86 -3.38
C LEU A 14 2.08 17.31 -2.69
N ASN A 15 2.04 17.34 -1.36
CA ASN A 15 0.91 16.87 -0.56
C ASN A 15 -0.34 17.75 -0.75
N SER A 16 -0.16 19.06 -0.95
CA SER A 16 -1.25 20.00 -1.23
C SER A 16 -1.77 19.92 -2.68
N ASN A 17 -1.09 19.19 -3.56
CA ASN A 17 -1.49 19.09 -4.97
C ASN A 17 -2.66 18.10 -5.13
N PRO A 18 -3.83 18.51 -5.65
CA PRO A 18 -4.95 17.61 -5.89
C PRO A 18 -4.61 16.50 -6.89
N CYS A 19 -3.68 16.75 -7.83
CA CYS A 19 -3.22 15.75 -8.79
C CYS A 19 -2.51 14.57 -8.08
N PHE A 20 -1.71 14.86 -7.04
CA PHE A 20 -1.07 13.82 -6.24
C PHE A 20 -2.10 12.95 -5.54
N THR A 21 -3.13 13.57 -4.95
CA THR A 21 -4.25 12.84 -4.32
C THR A 21 -4.99 11.94 -5.30
N TRP A 22 -5.32 12.44 -6.51
CA TRP A 22 -5.94 11.65 -7.57
C TRP A 22 -5.08 10.47 -8.01
N LEU A 23 -3.77 10.70 -8.17
CA LEU A 23 -2.83 9.65 -8.55
C LEU A 23 -2.76 8.55 -7.48
N CYS A 24 -2.71 8.91 -6.20
CA CYS A 24 -2.78 7.94 -5.09
C CYS A 24 -4.08 7.13 -5.17
N PHE A 25 -5.21 7.79 -5.42
CA PHE A 25 -6.51 7.13 -5.56
C PHE A 25 -6.53 6.12 -6.71
N LEU A 26 -6.02 6.52 -7.88
CA LEU A 26 -5.91 5.65 -9.05
C LEU A 26 -5.03 4.43 -8.78
N ILE A 27 -3.94 4.60 -8.03
CA ILE A 27 -3.04 3.50 -7.67
C ILE A 27 -3.69 2.54 -6.67
N ILE A 28 -4.46 3.04 -5.69
CA ILE A 28 -5.24 2.18 -4.79
C ILE A 28 -6.29 1.41 -5.58
N LEU A 29 -6.97 2.06 -6.53
CA LEU A 29 -7.95 1.42 -7.39
C LEU A 29 -7.29 0.34 -8.27
N ALA A 30 -6.17 0.65 -8.91
CA ALA A 30 -5.40 -0.33 -9.69
C ALA A 30 -4.97 -1.52 -8.83
N ASN A 31 -4.49 -1.28 -7.61
CA ASN A 31 -4.13 -2.34 -6.67
C ASN A 31 -5.36 -3.20 -6.27
N SER A 32 -6.53 -2.59 -6.10
CA SER A 32 -7.77 -3.33 -5.78
C SER A 32 -8.20 -4.27 -6.91
N VAL A 33 -8.12 -3.81 -8.16
CA VAL A 33 -8.39 -4.62 -9.35
C VAL A 33 -7.36 -5.74 -9.47
N PHE A 34 -6.08 -5.43 -9.23
CA PHE A 34 -5.00 -6.40 -9.28
C PHE A 34 -5.15 -7.53 -8.24
N MET A 35 -5.61 -7.20 -7.03
CA MET A 35 -5.93 -8.20 -6.00
C MET A 35 -7.07 -9.14 -6.45
N GLY A 36 -8.06 -8.62 -7.19
CA GLY A 36 -9.12 -9.45 -7.79
C GLY A 36 -8.55 -10.49 -8.77
N PHE A 37 -7.71 -10.04 -9.71
CA PHE A 37 -7.03 -10.95 -10.64
C PHE A 37 -6.08 -11.94 -9.94
N GLN A 38 -5.40 -11.51 -8.88
CA GLN A 38 -4.55 -12.38 -8.08
C GLN A 38 -5.36 -13.49 -7.39
N ALA A 39 -6.54 -13.18 -6.87
CA ALA A 39 -7.43 -14.18 -6.25
C ALA A 39 -7.88 -15.23 -7.27
N ASP A 40 -8.27 -14.80 -8.47
CA ASP A 40 -8.65 -15.70 -9.57
C ASP A 40 -7.47 -16.57 -10.02
N ALA A 41 -6.27 -15.99 -10.13
CA ALA A 41 -5.06 -16.71 -10.49
C ALA A 41 -4.64 -17.75 -9.43
N ILE A 42 -4.79 -17.43 -8.14
CA ILE A 42 -4.55 -18.38 -7.05
C ILE A 42 -5.54 -19.54 -7.12
N ALA A 43 -6.82 -19.27 -7.40
CA ALA A 43 -7.84 -20.30 -7.57
C ALA A 43 -7.56 -21.21 -8.78
N ALA A 44 -7.05 -20.66 -9.88
CA ALA A 44 -6.64 -21.43 -11.06
C ALA A 44 -5.36 -22.24 -10.81
N HIS A 45 -4.38 -21.69 -10.08
CA HIS A 45 -3.17 -22.42 -9.68
C HIS A 45 -3.51 -23.62 -8.77
N ALA A 46 -4.46 -23.45 -7.84
CA ALA A 46 -4.95 -24.55 -7.01
C ALA A 46 -5.62 -25.68 -7.81
N ARG A 47 -6.10 -25.39 -9.04
CA ARG A 47 -6.64 -26.37 -10.00
C ARG A 47 -5.57 -26.97 -10.92
N GLY A 48 -4.32 -26.53 -10.79
CA GLY A 48 -3.18 -27.01 -11.58
C GLY A 48 -3.04 -26.38 -12.97
N GLU A 49 -3.71 -25.25 -13.25
CA GLU A 49 -3.81 -24.72 -14.61
C GLU A 49 -2.72 -23.68 -15.00
N LEU A 50 -2.06 -23.00 -14.05
CA LEU A 50 -1.16 -21.88 -14.37
C LEU A 50 -0.06 -21.64 -13.33
N ASP A 51 1.16 -21.39 -13.79
CA ASP A 51 2.36 -21.16 -12.96
C ASP A 51 2.79 -19.67 -12.90
N SER A 52 1.84 -18.73 -13.01
CA SER A 52 2.16 -17.29 -13.11
C SER A 52 2.18 -16.54 -11.76
N LEU A 53 2.25 -17.26 -10.63
CA LEU A 53 2.10 -16.68 -9.28
C LEU A 53 3.22 -15.66 -8.95
N GLU A 54 4.41 -15.84 -9.52
CA GLU A 54 5.57 -14.98 -9.25
C GLU A 54 5.36 -13.53 -9.73
N ASN A 55 4.74 -13.35 -10.90
CA ASN A 55 4.45 -12.01 -11.44
C ASN A 55 3.52 -11.21 -10.51
N TYR A 56 2.56 -11.89 -9.89
CA TYR A 56 1.64 -11.27 -8.92
C TYR A 56 2.36 -10.83 -7.63
N LYS A 57 3.33 -11.64 -7.15
CA LYS A 57 4.15 -11.26 -5.98
C LYS A 57 5.00 -10.02 -6.24
N ILE A 58 5.60 -9.91 -7.42
CA ILE A 58 6.43 -8.75 -7.80
C ILE A 58 5.57 -7.48 -7.85
N ALA A 59 4.41 -7.55 -8.50
CA ALA A 59 3.48 -6.43 -8.59
C ALA A 59 2.92 -6.01 -7.22
N GLU A 60 2.58 -6.97 -6.36
CA GLU A 60 2.13 -6.66 -4.99
C GLU A 60 3.22 -5.94 -4.18
N SER A 61 4.48 -6.37 -4.30
CA SER A 61 5.61 -5.70 -3.64
C SER A 61 5.84 -4.28 -4.17
N SER A 62 5.64 -4.05 -5.48
CA SER A 62 5.79 -2.71 -6.07
C SER A 62 4.70 -1.74 -5.59
N PHE A 63 3.45 -2.20 -5.47
CA PHE A 63 2.36 -1.41 -4.89
C PHE A 63 2.62 -1.04 -3.43
N ILE A 64 3.12 -1.98 -2.63
CA ILE A 64 3.47 -1.71 -1.23
C ILE A 64 4.60 -0.68 -1.14
N GLY A 65 5.65 -0.83 -1.96
CA GLY A 65 6.73 0.16 -2.03
C GLY A 65 6.21 1.56 -2.38
N TRP A 66 5.26 1.64 -3.31
CA TRP A 66 4.60 2.90 -3.66
C TRP A 66 3.83 3.50 -2.47
N PHE A 67 3.04 2.70 -1.74
CA PHE A 67 2.28 3.19 -0.59
C PHE A 67 3.15 3.61 0.59
N ILE A 68 4.30 2.96 0.79
CA ILE A 68 5.31 3.42 1.75
C ILE A 68 5.84 4.79 1.33
N ALA A 69 6.20 4.98 0.06
CA ALA A 69 6.68 6.27 -0.43
C ALA A 69 5.60 7.37 -0.29
N GLU A 70 4.35 7.07 -0.64
CA GLU A 70 3.20 7.96 -0.42
C GLU A 70 3.09 8.37 1.05
N SER A 71 3.16 7.40 1.98
CA SER A 71 3.04 7.66 3.41
C SER A 71 4.16 8.53 3.93
N ILE A 72 5.39 8.32 3.47
CA ILE A 72 6.55 9.15 3.81
C ILE A 72 6.31 10.58 3.31
N ILE A 73 5.87 10.75 2.06
CA ILE A 73 5.54 12.06 1.48
C ILE A 73 4.47 12.77 2.31
N ARG A 74 3.39 12.07 2.69
CA ARG A 74 2.31 12.65 3.50
C ARG A 74 2.75 12.97 4.93
N CYS A 75 3.59 12.13 5.55
CA CYS A 75 4.16 12.39 6.87
C CYS A 75 5.05 13.64 6.87
N LEU A 76 5.92 13.77 5.87
CA LEU A 76 6.84 14.92 5.75
C LEU A 76 6.11 16.19 5.24
N GLY A 77 5.02 16.03 4.49
CA GLY A 77 4.23 17.13 3.94
C GLY A 77 3.05 17.56 4.81
N SER A 78 2.82 16.93 5.97
CA SER A 78 1.73 17.31 6.87
C SER A 78 2.12 18.51 7.73
N SER A 79 1.26 19.53 7.73
CA SER A 79 1.39 20.68 8.65
C SER A 79 0.88 20.35 10.06
N VAL A 80 0.10 19.28 10.20
CA VAL A 80 -0.45 18.80 11.47
C VAL A 80 0.47 17.71 12.02
N PRO A 81 0.82 17.74 13.32
CA PRO A 81 1.61 16.68 13.91
C PRO A 81 0.91 15.32 13.74
N ILE A 82 1.67 14.31 13.32
CA ILE A 82 1.19 12.97 12.92
C ILE A 82 0.24 12.36 13.97
N TYR A 83 0.52 12.53 15.26
CA TYR A 83 -0.28 11.99 16.35
C TYR A 83 -1.71 12.57 16.45
N LYS A 84 -2.01 13.70 15.80
CA LYS A 84 -3.36 14.29 15.75
C LYS A 84 -4.17 13.82 14.55
N ASP A 85 -3.53 13.34 13.49
CA ASP A 85 -4.21 12.87 12.29
C ASP A 85 -4.47 11.37 12.38
N ARG A 86 -5.68 11.01 12.85
CA ARG A 86 -6.09 9.61 13.02
C ARG A 86 -6.12 8.84 11.71
N PHE A 87 -6.43 9.50 10.59
CA PHE A 87 -6.46 8.87 9.28
C PHE A 87 -5.05 8.56 8.80
N LEU A 88 -4.11 9.48 9.00
CA LEU A 88 -2.71 9.27 8.65
C LEU A 88 -2.09 8.13 9.49
N ILE A 89 -2.37 8.08 10.79
CA ILE A 89 -1.90 6.99 11.66
C ILE A 89 -2.47 5.65 11.20
N PHE A 90 -3.78 5.58 10.93
CA PHE A 90 -4.41 4.38 10.41
C PHE A 90 -3.74 3.93 9.11
N ASP A 91 -3.47 4.87 8.20
CA ASP A 91 -2.83 4.61 6.92
C ASP A 91 -1.43 3.99 7.08
N ILE A 92 -0.59 4.60 7.94
CA ILE A 92 0.74 4.10 8.28
C ILE A 92 0.68 2.69 8.86
N LEU A 93 -0.27 2.43 9.77
CA LEU A 93 -0.44 1.12 10.38
C LEU A 93 -0.82 0.07 9.34
N VAL A 94 -1.80 0.35 8.48
CA VAL A 94 -2.25 -0.57 7.42
C VAL A 94 -1.12 -0.90 6.46
N ILE A 95 -0.33 0.09 6.05
CA ILE A 95 0.80 -0.09 5.13
C ILE A 95 1.94 -0.86 5.81
N SER A 96 2.26 -0.54 7.06
CA SER A 96 3.29 -1.25 7.82
C SER A 96 2.94 -2.72 8.00
N LEU A 97 1.67 -2.99 8.33
CA LEU A 97 1.17 -4.35 8.51
C LEU A 97 1.15 -5.12 7.16
N SER A 98 0.78 -4.45 6.06
CA SER A 98 0.86 -5.01 4.70
C SER A 98 2.31 -5.30 4.27
N ALA A 99 3.26 -4.45 4.64
CA ALA A 99 4.68 -4.66 4.34
C ALA A 99 5.25 -5.86 5.11
N VAL A 100 4.90 -6.00 6.40
CA VAL A 100 5.26 -7.19 7.19
C VAL A 100 4.65 -8.44 6.59
N GLU A 101 3.39 -8.40 6.15
CA GLU A 101 2.75 -9.52 5.48
C GLU A 101 3.53 -9.96 4.24
N VAL A 102 3.83 -9.04 3.32
CA VAL A 102 4.44 -9.39 2.03
C VAL A 102 5.93 -9.70 2.13
N TRP A 103 6.67 -9.03 3.01
CA TRP A 103 8.13 -9.20 3.10
C TRP A 103 8.57 -10.19 4.19
N VAL A 104 7.74 -10.43 5.21
CA VAL A 104 8.10 -11.34 6.32
C VAL A 104 7.23 -12.59 6.32
N LEU A 105 5.90 -12.44 6.27
CA LEU A 105 4.99 -13.58 6.42
C LEU A 105 4.95 -14.45 5.15
N LYS A 106 4.84 -13.86 3.96
CA LYS A 106 4.80 -14.62 2.70
C LYS A 106 6.08 -15.42 2.42
N PRO A 107 7.30 -14.89 2.63
CA PRO A 107 8.54 -15.65 2.38
C PRO A 107 8.84 -16.70 3.44
N SER A 108 8.34 -16.52 4.67
CA SER A 108 8.60 -17.46 5.76
C SER A 108 7.72 -18.71 5.74
N ASN A 109 6.72 -18.79 4.83
CA ASN A 109 5.72 -19.86 4.77
C ASN A 109 4.98 -20.11 6.11
N VAL A 110 5.08 -19.17 7.08
CA VAL A 110 4.46 -19.31 8.41
C VAL A 110 2.94 -19.15 8.34
N MET A 111 2.41 -18.65 7.23
CA MET A 111 0.98 -18.42 7.03
C MET A 111 0.49 -18.96 5.69
N GLU A 112 0.14 -20.26 5.66
CA GLU A 112 -0.67 -20.86 4.59
C GLU A 112 -2.19 -20.55 4.73
N GLY A 113 -2.58 -19.66 5.64
CA GLY A 113 -3.98 -19.31 5.90
C GLY A 113 -4.47 -18.16 5.03
N GLY A 114 -5.21 -18.45 3.95
CA GLY A 114 -5.81 -17.46 3.03
C GLY A 114 -6.79 -16.45 3.66
N LEU A 115 -7.20 -16.67 4.92
CA LEU A 115 -8.09 -15.80 5.68
C LEU A 115 -7.44 -14.45 6.02
N ILE A 116 -6.14 -14.45 6.31
CA ILE A 116 -5.41 -13.26 6.76
C ILE A 116 -5.12 -12.33 5.58
N VAL A 117 -4.74 -12.89 4.43
CA VAL A 117 -4.53 -12.16 3.17
C VAL A 117 -5.79 -11.39 2.75
N SER A 118 -6.98 -11.97 2.98
CA SER A 118 -8.26 -11.33 2.67
C SER A 118 -8.55 -10.11 3.56
N PHE A 119 -8.24 -10.18 4.87
CA PHE A 119 -8.43 -9.02 5.76
C PHE A 119 -7.51 -7.85 5.40
N PHE A 120 -6.28 -8.13 5.00
CA PHE A 120 -5.33 -7.11 4.56
C PHE A 120 -5.76 -6.41 3.28
N ALA A 121 -6.30 -7.16 2.32
CA ALA A 121 -6.89 -6.58 1.12
C ALA A 121 -8.04 -5.62 1.47
N VAL A 122 -8.90 -5.98 2.42
CA VAL A 122 -10.00 -5.12 2.89
C VAL A 122 -9.46 -3.82 3.52
N PHE A 123 -8.42 -3.89 4.34
CA PHE A 123 -7.80 -2.69 4.90
C PHE A 123 -7.21 -1.76 3.83
N ARG A 124 -6.63 -2.33 2.76
CA ARG A 124 -6.12 -1.54 1.62
C ARG A 124 -7.27 -0.85 0.87
N VAL A 125 -8.41 -1.51 0.70
CA VAL A 125 -9.61 -0.94 0.06
C VAL A 125 -10.27 0.12 0.94
N LEU A 126 -10.29 -0.06 2.27
CA LEU A 126 -10.82 0.92 3.22
C LEU A 126 -10.14 2.30 3.08
N ARG A 127 -8.89 2.35 2.60
CA ARG A 127 -8.18 3.62 2.32
C ARG A 127 -8.87 4.49 1.25
N LEU A 128 -9.72 3.92 0.39
CA LEU A 128 -10.54 4.66 -0.58
C LEU A 128 -11.66 5.48 0.08
N THR A 129 -11.95 5.25 1.36
CA THR A 129 -13.01 6.00 2.07
C THR A 129 -12.51 7.32 2.68
N ARG A 130 -11.21 7.60 2.56
CA ARG A 130 -10.57 8.85 2.99
C ARG A 130 -10.76 9.95 1.95
#